data_AF-A0A936E8F6-F1
#
_entry.id   AF-A0A936E8F6-F1
#
_cell.length_a   1.000
_cell.length_b   1.000
_cell.length_c   1.000
_cell.angle_alpha   90.00
_cell.angle_beta   90.00
_cell.angle_gamma   90.00
#
_symmetry.space_group_name_H-M   'P 1'
#
loop_
_entity.id
_entity.type
_entity.pdbx_description
1 polymer ?
#
loop_
_entity_poly.entity_id
_entity_poly.type
_entity_poly.pdbx_seq_one_letter_code
_entity_poly.pdbx_strand_id
1 'polypeptide(L)'
;MTLPKNKLFVWPLTADLLAIALFFVLFAPLRNLLADQTARGWLVVAAVYFFFCLAMNGLKKLRPLPAERPVWLTKLDVLANTKWAAVAAVLMAIAITMVQADLNQLVESAQLLAQSPGVVHEGEVSLYYAFGPTFLWIILGLFYVLVMVTKVEQKFAPETAAYASRYFWGALMIDGLALVLAAYAGSLVGRAARPLTTAELVLIFVGCLLAAGLLLDPARLFHFNKQPSLWPLLTYIAFILLCLFGIVLS
;
A
#
# COMPACT_ATOMS: atom_id res chain seq x y z
N MET A 1 -11.94 28.82 9.89
CA MET A 1 -11.19 29.46 8.78
C MET A 1 -11.56 28.74 7.50
N THR A 2 -12.25 29.42 6.57
CA THR A 2 -12.73 28.85 5.31
C THR A 2 -11.62 28.93 4.25
N LEU A 3 -11.27 27.81 3.64
CA LEU A 3 -10.27 27.78 2.57
C LEU A 3 -10.94 28.13 1.22
N PRO A 4 -10.32 28.99 0.38
CA PRO A 4 -10.83 29.27 -0.96
C PRO A 4 -10.82 27.99 -1.81
N LYS A 5 -11.86 27.78 -2.64
CA LYS A 5 -12.10 26.55 -3.43
C LYS A 5 -10.88 26.09 -4.24
N ASN A 6 -10.07 27.01 -4.76
CA ASN A 6 -8.88 26.68 -5.55
C ASN A 6 -7.75 26.03 -4.73
N LYS A 7 -7.69 26.25 -3.40
CA LYS A 7 -6.66 25.64 -2.54
C LYS A 7 -6.96 24.18 -2.20
N LEU A 8 -8.21 23.73 -2.30
CA LEU A 8 -8.57 22.33 -2.05
C LEU A 8 -8.05 21.38 -3.14
N PHE A 9 -7.75 21.92 -4.32
CA PHE A 9 -7.20 21.15 -5.44
C PHE A 9 -5.70 20.91 -5.35
N VAL A 10 -4.98 21.71 -4.56
CA VAL A 10 -3.51 21.69 -4.48
C VAL A 10 -3.01 20.55 -3.60
N TRP A 11 -3.73 20.25 -2.52
CA TRP A 11 -3.28 19.27 -1.51
C TRP A 11 -3.06 17.84 -2.00
N PRO A 12 -3.97 17.23 -2.80
CA PRO A 12 -3.74 15.90 -3.37
C PRO A 12 -2.50 15.89 -4.27
N LEU A 13 -2.40 16.91 -5.14
CA LEU A 13 -1.30 17.06 -6.07
C LEU A 13 0.04 17.21 -5.33
N THR A 14 0.06 18.01 -4.25
CA THR A 14 1.26 18.15 -3.42
C THR A 14 1.64 16.86 -2.70
N ALA A 15 0.67 16.01 -2.32
CA ALA A 15 0.97 14.71 -1.73
C ALA A 15 1.66 13.79 -2.76
N ASP A 16 1.09 13.69 -3.96
CA ASP A 16 1.65 12.87 -5.03
C ASP A 16 3.05 13.40 -5.47
N LEU A 17 3.22 14.72 -5.61
CA LEU A 17 4.52 15.33 -5.93
C LEU A 17 5.55 15.12 -4.83
N LEU A 18 5.14 15.21 -3.56
CA LEU A 18 6.00 14.89 -2.44
C LEU A 18 6.38 13.41 -2.46
N ALA A 19 5.45 12.51 -2.78
CA ALA A 19 5.74 11.08 -2.91
C ALA A 19 6.77 10.80 -4.03
N ILE A 20 6.66 11.49 -5.17
CA ILE A 20 7.67 11.43 -6.24
C ILE A 20 9.03 11.92 -5.73
N ALA A 21 9.08 13.04 -5.01
CA ALA A 21 10.33 13.52 -4.43
C ALA A 21 10.91 12.52 -3.41
N LEU A 22 10.07 11.95 -2.55
CA LEU A 22 10.44 10.94 -1.58
C LEU A 22 10.92 9.65 -2.25
N PHE A 23 10.39 9.27 -3.42
CA PHE A 23 10.87 8.12 -4.17
C PHE A 23 12.36 8.25 -4.48
N PHE A 24 12.81 9.39 -5.03
CA PHE A 24 14.22 9.57 -5.39
C PHE A 24 15.16 9.57 -4.18
N VAL A 25 14.66 9.95 -3.00
CA VAL A 25 15.46 10.01 -1.77
C VAL A 25 15.45 8.68 -1.02
N LEU A 26 14.28 8.01 -0.95
CA LEU A 26 14.05 6.89 -0.04
C LEU A 26 14.04 5.53 -0.73
N PHE A 27 13.80 5.44 -2.05
CA PHE A 27 13.64 4.14 -2.71
C PHE A 27 14.88 3.24 -2.55
N ALA A 28 16.07 3.74 -2.89
CA ALA A 28 17.30 2.95 -2.76
C ALA A 28 17.65 2.60 -1.30
N PRO A 29 17.60 3.53 -0.33
CA PRO A 29 17.77 3.20 1.09
C PRO A 29 16.76 2.16 1.60
N LEU A 30 15.48 2.30 1.27
CA LEU A 30 14.44 1.36 1.66
C LEU A 30 14.69 -0.01 1.04
N ARG A 31 15.02 -0.07 -0.25
CA ARG A 31 15.33 -1.32 -0.95
C ARG A 31 16.47 -2.07 -0.28
N ASN A 32 17.57 -1.38 0.02
CA ASN A 32 18.73 -1.99 0.67
C ASN A 32 18.38 -2.44 2.10
N LEU A 33 17.67 -1.61 2.87
CA LEU A 33 17.19 -1.96 4.21
C LEU A 33 16.32 -3.24 4.20
N LEU A 34 15.46 -3.38 3.20
CA LEU A 34 14.56 -4.52 3.04
C LEU A 34 15.29 -5.75 2.50
N ALA A 35 16.33 -5.57 1.67
CA ALA A 35 17.19 -6.65 1.20
C ALA A 35 18.00 -7.29 2.33
N ASP A 36 18.43 -6.49 3.32
CA ASP A 36 19.22 -6.96 4.47
C ASP A 36 18.41 -7.81 5.46
N GLN A 37 17.08 -7.91 5.30
CA GLN A 37 16.16 -8.72 6.15
C GLN A 37 16.35 -8.51 7.67
N THR A 38 16.81 -7.33 8.07
CA THR A 38 17.05 -7.03 9.49
C THR A 38 15.75 -6.71 10.22
N ALA A 39 15.81 -6.74 11.56
CA ALA A 39 14.68 -6.39 12.39
C ALA A 39 14.10 -4.95 12.15
N ARG A 40 14.84 -4.10 11.43
CA ARG A 40 14.44 -2.73 11.14
C ARG A 40 13.52 -2.65 9.92
N GLY A 41 13.66 -3.56 8.95
CA GLY A 41 12.84 -3.60 7.73
C GLY A 41 11.36 -3.86 8.04
N TRP A 42 11.07 -4.85 8.90
CA TRP A 42 9.70 -5.18 9.27
C TRP A 42 9.00 -4.05 10.03
N LEU A 43 9.72 -3.36 10.92
CA LEU A 43 9.20 -2.19 11.64
C LEU A 43 8.82 -1.05 10.71
N VAL A 44 9.57 -0.81 9.64
CA VAL A 44 9.25 0.22 8.64
C VAL A 44 7.96 -0.13 7.91
N VAL A 45 7.83 -1.36 7.40
CA VAL A 45 6.61 -1.81 6.71
C VAL A 45 5.40 -1.75 7.65
N ALA A 46 5.57 -2.16 8.92
CA ALA A 46 4.53 -2.15 9.93
C ALA A 46 4.07 -0.72 10.26
N ALA A 47 5.01 0.19 10.50
CA ALA A 47 4.72 1.58 10.80
C ALA A 47 3.99 2.26 9.64
N VAL A 48 4.49 2.11 8.41
CA VAL A 48 3.86 2.69 7.21
C VAL A 48 2.46 2.13 7.01
N TYR A 49 2.27 0.82 7.18
CA TYR A 49 0.95 0.20 7.08
C TYR A 49 -0.03 0.68 8.17
N PHE A 50 0.44 0.82 9.40
CA PHE A 50 -0.38 1.37 10.49
C PHE A 50 -0.82 2.81 10.21
N PHE A 51 0.11 3.68 9.79
CA PHE A 51 -0.22 5.06 9.41
C PHE A 51 -1.14 5.11 8.18
N PHE A 52 -0.95 4.23 7.21
CA PHE A 52 -1.88 4.04 6.09
C PHE A 52 -3.30 3.70 6.57
N CYS A 53 -3.45 2.77 7.50
CA CYS A 53 -4.77 2.44 8.06
C CYS A 53 -5.42 3.64 8.77
N LEU A 54 -4.66 4.40 9.56
CA LEU A 54 -5.14 5.61 10.21
C LEU A 54 -5.56 6.68 9.20
N ALA A 55 -4.76 6.87 8.15
CA ALA A 55 -5.01 7.83 7.08
C ALA A 55 -6.26 7.44 6.27
N MET A 56 -6.45 6.16 6.00
CA MET A 56 -7.66 5.62 5.36
C MET A 56 -8.92 5.86 6.20
N ASN A 57 -8.86 5.63 7.52
CA ASN A 57 -9.95 5.98 8.42
C ASN A 57 -10.23 7.50 8.41
N GLY A 58 -9.18 8.32 8.29
CA GLY A 58 -9.28 9.77 8.10
C GLY A 58 -10.00 10.17 6.81
N LEU A 59 -9.63 9.56 5.68
CA LEU A 59 -10.25 9.77 4.37
C LEU A 59 -11.74 9.41 4.35
N LYS A 60 -12.12 8.32 5.02
CA LYS A 60 -13.53 7.89 5.10
C LYS A 60 -14.43 8.91 5.80
N LYS A 61 -13.89 9.66 6.76
CA LYS A 61 -14.60 10.74 7.50
C LYS A 61 -14.80 12.02 6.69
N LEU A 62 -14.23 12.13 5.49
CA LEU A 62 -14.37 13.32 4.64
C LEU A 62 -15.72 13.32 3.92
N ARG A 63 -16.35 14.49 3.78
CA ARG A 63 -17.52 14.65 2.90
C ARG A 63 -17.09 14.73 1.42
N PRO A 64 -17.83 14.14 0.48
CA PRO A 64 -17.53 14.33 -0.94
C PRO A 64 -17.75 15.79 -1.33
N LEU A 65 -16.94 16.31 -2.25
CA LEU A 65 -17.19 17.61 -2.87
C LEU A 65 -18.46 17.55 -3.74
N PRO A 66 -19.26 18.63 -3.78
CA PRO A 66 -20.38 18.76 -4.70
C PRO A 66 -19.83 19.03 -6.11
N ALA A 67 -19.32 17.98 -6.75
CA ALA A 67 -18.89 17.97 -8.14
C ALA A 67 -19.62 16.82 -8.83
N GLU A 68 -19.99 16.99 -10.10
CA GLU A 68 -20.53 15.90 -10.89
C GLU A 68 -19.50 14.77 -10.94
N ARG A 69 -19.89 13.60 -10.43
CA ARG A 69 -19.04 12.42 -10.54
C ARG A 69 -18.94 12.05 -12.02
N PRO A 70 -17.73 11.81 -12.54
CA PRO A 70 -17.56 11.32 -13.91
C PRO A 70 -18.37 10.04 -14.12
N VAL A 71 -18.96 9.88 -15.31
CA VAL A 71 -19.81 8.72 -15.65
C VAL A 71 -19.08 7.38 -15.48
N TRP A 72 -17.76 7.35 -15.68
CA TRP A 72 -16.98 6.13 -15.44
C TRP A 72 -16.92 5.78 -13.95
N LEU A 73 -16.82 6.79 -13.07
CA LEU A 73 -16.72 6.59 -11.61
C LEU A 73 -18.08 6.21 -11.01
N THR A 74 -19.18 6.70 -11.57
CA THR A 74 -20.54 6.27 -11.17
C THR A 74 -20.83 4.83 -11.57
N LYS A 75 -20.27 4.33 -12.69
CA LYS A 75 -20.35 2.92 -13.09
C LYS A 75 -19.50 2.00 -12.21
N LEU A 76 -18.37 2.51 -11.71
CA LEU A 76 -17.47 1.84 -10.78
C LEU A 76 -17.99 1.94 -9.34
N ASP A 77 -19.24 1.56 -9.07
CA ASP A 77 -19.89 1.62 -7.75
C ASP A 77 -19.30 0.63 -6.70
N VAL A 78 -17.98 0.45 -6.74
CA VAL A 78 -17.12 -0.33 -5.86
C VAL A 78 -17.25 0.14 -4.41
N LEU A 79 -17.59 1.41 -4.19
CA LEU A 79 -17.79 1.98 -2.85
C LEU A 79 -19.16 1.66 -2.25
N ALA A 80 -20.18 1.40 -3.07
CA ALA A 80 -21.45 0.83 -2.60
C ALA A 80 -21.37 -0.69 -2.44
N ASN A 81 -20.51 -1.35 -3.22
CA ASN A 81 -20.30 -2.78 -3.13
C ASN A 81 -19.31 -3.16 -2.02
N THR A 82 -19.80 -3.19 -0.78
CA THR A 82 -19.06 -3.61 0.42
C THR A 82 -18.34 -4.95 0.27
N LYS A 83 -18.82 -5.86 -0.59
CA LYS A 83 -18.17 -7.16 -0.84
C LYS A 83 -16.83 -6.99 -1.54
N TRP A 84 -16.76 -6.14 -2.57
CA TRP A 84 -15.51 -5.89 -3.30
C TRP A 84 -14.47 -5.19 -2.42
N ALA A 85 -14.89 -4.18 -1.65
CA ALA A 85 -14.01 -3.51 -0.70
C ALA A 85 -13.49 -4.49 0.38
N ALA A 86 -14.32 -5.42 0.84
CA ALA A 86 -13.91 -6.46 1.79
C ALA A 86 -12.90 -7.43 1.18
N VAL A 87 -13.14 -7.93 -0.04
CA VAL A 87 -12.19 -8.82 -0.74
C VAL A 87 -10.84 -8.13 -0.93
N ALA A 88 -10.82 -6.90 -1.42
CA ALA A 88 -9.57 -6.18 -1.62
C ALA A 88 -8.85 -5.87 -0.30
N ALA A 89 -9.60 -5.61 0.78
CA ALA A 89 -9.02 -5.43 2.10
C ALA A 89 -8.39 -6.72 2.65
N VAL A 90 -9.04 -7.87 2.44
CA VAL A 90 -8.49 -9.19 2.79
C VAL A 90 -7.23 -9.49 1.98
N LEU A 91 -7.24 -9.21 0.68
CA LEU A 91 -6.07 -9.41 -0.18
C LEU A 91 -4.89 -8.53 0.24
N MET A 92 -5.13 -7.27 0.62
CA MET A 92 -4.09 -6.41 1.19
C MET A 92 -3.56 -6.95 2.52
N ALA A 93 -4.44 -7.40 3.41
CA ALA A 93 -4.04 -8.00 4.68
C ALA A 93 -3.14 -9.23 4.45
N ILE A 94 -3.50 -10.10 3.50
CA ILE A 94 -2.69 -11.25 3.11
C ILE A 94 -1.35 -10.78 2.54
N ALA A 95 -1.35 -9.84 1.58
CA ALA A 95 -0.13 -9.34 0.95
C ALA A 95 0.86 -8.77 1.97
N ILE A 96 0.39 -7.92 2.89
CA ILE A 96 1.23 -7.34 3.95
C ILE A 96 1.72 -8.42 4.92
N THR A 97 0.87 -9.37 5.29
CA THR A 97 1.28 -10.50 6.15
C THR A 97 2.38 -11.33 5.48
N MET A 98 2.28 -11.57 4.16
CA MET A 98 3.30 -12.29 3.40
C MET A 98 4.61 -11.51 3.28
N VAL A 99 4.57 -10.20 3.00
CA VAL A 99 5.75 -9.33 3.00
C VAL A 99 6.45 -9.39 4.35
N GLN A 100 5.69 -9.29 5.43
CA GLN A 100 6.25 -9.33 6.78
C GLN A 100 6.78 -10.71 7.15
N ALA A 101 6.13 -11.78 6.70
CA ALA A 101 6.62 -13.13 6.92
C ALA A 101 7.93 -13.38 6.18
N ASP A 102 8.06 -12.92 4.92
CA ASP A 102 9.33 -13.00 4.18
C ASP A 102 10.45 -12.20 4.85
N LEU A 103 10.17 -10.98 5.34
CA LEU A 103 11.14 -10.20 6.10
C LEU A 103 11.56 -10.87 7.43
N ASN A 104 10.81 -11.88 7.89
CA ASN A 104 11.16 -12.75 9.01
C ASN A 104 11.70 -14.12 8.53
N GLN A 105 12.30 -14.16 7.33
CA GLN A 105 12.96 -15.33 6.74
C GLN A 105 12.03 -16.51 6.41
N LEU A 106 10.73 -16.28 6.18
CA LEU A 106 9.80 -17.36 5.82
C LEU A 106 10.27 -18.13 4.56
N VAL A 107 10.65 -17.43 3.50
CA VAL A 107 11.04 -18.06 2.23
C VAL A 107 12.33 -18.85 2.38
N GLU A 108 13.33 -18.29 3.06
CA GLU A 108 14.60 -18.97 3.34
C GLU A 108 14.39 -20.22 4.21
N SER A 109 13.57 -20.11 5.26
CA SER A 109 13.19 -21.23 6.12
C SER A 109 12.48 -22.33 5.32
N ALA A 110 11.55 -21.98 4.43
CA ALA A 110 10.84 -22.94 3.59
C ALA A 110 11.78 -23.66 2.60
N GLN A 111 12.76 -22.94 2.03
CA GLN A 111 13.77 -23.53 1.16
C GLN A 111 14.67 -24.51 1.93
N LEU A 112 15.12 -24.15 3.13
CA LEU A 112 15.93 -25.01 4.00
C LEU A 112 15.18 -26.28 4.41
N LEU A 113 13.90 -26.16 4.78
CA LEU A 113 13.03 -27.31 5.09
C LEU A 113 12.88 -28.26 3.90
N ALA A 114 12.69 -27.73 2.69
CA ALA A 114 12.60 -28.54 1.47
C ALA A 114 13.90 -29.27 1.14
N GLN A 115 15.05 -28.70 1.50
CA GLN A 115 16.37 -29.27 1.24
C GLN A 115 16.87 -30.20 2.35
N SER A 116 16.35 -30.10 3.58
CA SER A 116 16.78 -30.92 4.73
C SER A 116 15.61 -31.26 5.67
N PRO A 117 14.70 -32.18 5.29
CA PRO A 117 13.42 -32.42 5.96
C PRO A 117 13.48 -33.02 7.39
N GLY A 118 14.64 -33.10 8.04
CA GLY A 118 14.79 -33.79 9.34
C GLY A 118 15.59 -33.05 10.41
N VAL A 119 16.12 -31.86 10.11
CA VAL A 119 16.99 -31.11 11.04
C VAL A 119 16.23 -30.04 11.84
N VAL A 120 15.05 -29.63 11.35
CA VAL A 120 14.26 -28.55 11.94
C VAL A 120 13.16 -29.17 12.82
N HIS A 121 13.16 -28.89 14.12
CA HIS A 121 12.07 -29.30 15.00
C HIS A 121 10.77 -28.58 14.61
N GLU A 122 9.88 -29.26 13.87
CA GLU A 122 8.61 -28.74 13.36
C GLU A 122 7.74 -28.06 14.44
N GLY A 123 7.87 -28.49 15.70
CA GLY A 123 7.15 -27.91 16.85
C GLY A 123 7.60 -26.51 17.28
N GLU A 124 8.89 -26.21 17.22
CA GLU A 124 9.43 -24.90 17.64
C GLU A 124 9.19 -23.83 16.55
N VAL A 125 9.30 -24.25 15.29
CA VAL A 125 9.03 -23.42 14.12
C VAL A 125 7.54 -23.12 13.97
N SER A 126 6.67 -24.11 14.20
CA SER A 126 5.21 -23.90 14.16
C SER A 126 4.71 -22.99 15.29
N LEU A 127 5.28 -23.05 16.51
CA LEU A 127 4.96 -22.12 17.61
C LEU A 127 5.42 -20.69 17.32
N TYR A 128 6.61 -20.51 16.74
CA TYR A 128 7.10 -19.18 16.30
C TYR A 128 6.22 -18.58 15.20
N TYR A 129 5.75 -19.40 14.24
CA TYR A 129 4.81 -18.95 13.21
C TYR A 129 3.37 -18.78 13.72
N ALA A 130 2.93 -19.54 14.72
CA ALA A 130 1.57 -19.48 15.26
C ALA A 130 1.38 -18.37 16.31
N PHE A 131 2.39 -18.10 17.14
CA PHE A 131 2.31 -17.16 18.28
C PHE A 131 3.39 -16.07 18.29
N GLY A 132 4.31 -16.08 17.32
CA GLY A 132 5.34 -15.05 17.17
C GLY A 132 4.89 -13.85 16.33
N PRO A 133 5.82 -13.13 15.66
CA PRO A 133 5.53 -11.91 14.90
C PRO A 133 4.36 -12.05 13.92
N THR A 134 4.19 -13.22 13.30
CA THR A 134 3.08 -13.57 12.40
C THR A 134 1.70 -13.32 13.00
N PHE A 135 1.48 -13.60 14.28
CA PHE A 135 0.21 -13.35 14.94
C PHE A 135 -0.11 -11.84 15.03
N LEU A 136 0.90 -11.03 15.34
CA LEU A 136 0.80 -9.57 15.34
C LEU A 136 0.49 -9.03 13.94
N TRP A 137 1.02 -9.66 12.89
CA TRP A 137 0.74 -9.31 11.48
C TRP A 137 -0.68 -9.65 11.06
N ILE A 138 -1.21 -10.79 11.50
CA ILE A 138 -2.62 -11.14 11.30
C ILE A 138 -3.51 -10.11 11.98
N ILE A 139 -3.18 -9.67 13.20
CA ILE A 139 -3.92 -8.60 13.90
C ILE A 139 -3.92 -7.29 13.10
N LEU A 140 -2.77 -6.88 12.55
CA LEU A 140 -2.68 -5.68 11.72
C LEU A 140 -3.46 -5.81 10.40
N GLY A 141 -3.41 -6.98 9.76
CA GLY A 141 -4.20 -7.28 8.58
C GLY A 141 -5.71 -7.22 8.87
N LEU A 142 -6.15 -7.83 9.97
CA LEU A 142 -7.53 -7.75 10.45
C LEU A 142 -7.94 -6.32 10.78
N PHE A 143 -7.04 -5.51 11.34
CA PHE A 143 -7.28 -4.10 11.60
C PHE A 143 -7.60 -3.32 10.31
N TYR A 144 -6.87 -3.57 9.21
CA TYR A 144 -7.19 -2.94 7.93
C TYR A 144 -8.53 -3.40 7.35
N VAL A 145 -8.83 -4.71 7.43
CA VAL A 145 -10.14 -5.25 7.02
C VAL A 145 -11.26 -4.55 7.80
N LEU A 146 -11.11 -4.41 9.12
CA LEU A 146 -12.06 -3.68 9.95
C LEU A 146 -12.18 -2.22 9.52
N VAL A 147 -11.07 -1.51 9.29
CA VAL A 147 -11.08 -0.11 8.82
C VAL A 147 -11.79 0.01 7.48
N MET A 148 -11.62 -0.93 6.55
CA MET A 148 -12.25 -0.86 5.23
C MET A 148 -13.75 -1.20 5.27
N VAL A 149 -14.14 -2.22 6.02
CA VAL A 149 -15.54 -2.70 6.08
C VAL A 149 -16.43 -1.83 6.98
N THR A 150 -15.87 -1.18 7.99
CA THR A 150 -16.66 -0.32 8.90
C THR A 150 -17.27 0.88 8.19
N LYS A 151 -18.58 1.12 8.37
CA LYS A 151 -19.19 2.37 7.89
C LYS A 151 -18.76 3.50 8.82
N VAL A 152 -18.25 4.59 8.25
CA VAL A 152 -17.80 5.75 9.02
C VAL A 152 -18.65 6.95 8.63
N GLU A 153 -19.18 7.65 9.63
CA GLU A 153 -19.90 8.90 9.44
C GLU A 153 -18.98 9.97 8.83
N GLN A 154 -19.51 10.73 7.88
CA GLN A 154 -18.77 11.81 7.24
C GLN A 154 -18.84 13.09 8.08
N LYS A 155 -17.74 13.42 8.76
CA LYS A 155 -17.67 14.48 9.77
C LYS A 155 -17.00 15.76 9.28
N PHE A 156 -16.10 15.68 8.30
CA PHE A 156 -15.30 16.85 7.88
C PHE A 156 -15.83 17.45 6.59
N ALA A 157 -16.21 18.73 6.65
CA ALA A 157 -16.71 19.49 5.51
C ALA A 157 -15.55 20.03 4.64
N PRO A 158 -15.72 20.12 3.30
CA PRO A 158 -14.65 20.47 2.37
C PRO A 158 -13.95 21.80 2.67
N GLU A 159 -14.67 22.78 3.19
CA GLU A 159 -14.17 24.12 3.51
C GLU A 159 -13.23 24.18 4.73
N THR A 160 -13.07 23.06 5.46
CA THR A 160 -12.30 23.01 6.71
C THR A 160 -10.83 22.66 6.48
N ALA A 161 -9.92 23.24 7.27
CA ALA A 161 -8.50 22.86 7.26
C ALA A 161 -8.28 21.37 7.62
N ALA A 162 -9.14 20.83 8.49
CA ALA A 162 -9.13 19.43 8.87
C ALA A 162 -9.47 18.48 7.71
N TYR A 163 -10.23 18.96 6.71
CA TYR A 163 -10.46 18.24 5.47
C TYR A 163 -9.18 18.14 4.66
N ALA A 164 -8.57 19.28 4.34
CA ALA A 164 -7.35 19.36 3.55
C ALA A 164 -6.21 18.53 4.14
N SER A 165 -5.98 18.62 5.46
CA SER A 165 -4.94 17.86 6.14
C SER A 165 -5.18 16.34 6.07
N ARG A 166 -6.40 15.86 6.38
CA ARG A 166 -6.68 14.42 6.31
C ARG A 166 -6.66 13.89 4.90
N TYR A 167 -7.04 14.72 3.93
CA TYR A 167 -6.95 14.37 2.52
C TYR A 167 -5.49 14.23 2.09
N PHE A 168 -4.65 15.22 2.40
CA PHE A 168 -3.20 15.20 2.14
C PHE A 168 -2.52 13.96 2.75
N TRP A 169 -2.71 13.73 4.06
CA TRP A 169 -2.12 12.59 4.74
C TRP A 169 -2.68 11.25 4.22
N GLY A 170 -3.96 11.23 3.85
CA GLY A 170 -4.59 10.13 3.14
C GLY A 170 -3.85 9.74 1.87
N ALA A 171 -3.71 10.69 0.95
CA ALA A 171 -3.01 10.48 -0.32
C ALA A 171 -1.54 10.11 -0.09
N LEU A 172 -0.83 10.86 0.76
CA LEU A 172 0.59 10.64 1.03
C LEU A 172 0.86 9.26 1.62
N MET A 173 -0.01 8.73 2.49
CA MET A 173 0.18 7.39 3.06
C MET A 173 -0.19 6.27 2.09
N ILE A 174 -1.14 6.48 1.16
CA ILE A 174 -1.38 5.55 0.05
C ILE A 174 -0.11 5.44 -0.80
N ASP A 175 0.46 6.58 -1.18
CA ASP A 175 1.66 6.64 -2.00
C ASP A 175 2.90 6.12 -1.26
N GLY A 176 3.03 6.44 0.03
CA GLY A 176 4.09 5.95 0.90
C GLY A 176 4.06 4.42 1.06
N LEU A 177 2.87 3.82 1.18
CA LEU A 177 2.74 2.37 1.18
C LEU A 177 3.14 1.77 -0.17
N ALA A 178 2.73 2.39 -1.28
CA ALA A 178 3.12 1.96 -2.62
C ALA A 178 4.65 2.01 -2.82
N LEU A 179 5.31 3.07 -2.34
CA LEU A 179 6.77 3.21 -2.35
C LEU A 179 7.45 2.06 -1.60
N VAL A 180 6.99 1.76 -0.38
CA VAL A 180 7.56 0.70 0.45
C VAL A 180 7.36 -0.67 -0.20
N LEU A 181 6.17 -0.94 -0.75
CA LEU A 181 5.89 -2.19 -1.46
C LEU A 181 6.74 -2.32 -2.73
N ALA A 182 6.95 -1.22 -3.46
CA ALA A 182 7.83 -1.21 -4.63
C ALA A 182 9.29 -1.42 -4.24
N ALA A 183 9.78 -0.78 -3.18
CA ALA A 183 11.14 -0.99 -2.68
C ALA A 183 11.34 -2.45 -2.22
N TYR A 184 10.33 -3.04 -1.56
CA TYR A 184 10.33 -4.46 -1.20
C TYR A 184 10.37 -5.36 -2.44
N ALA A 185 9.53 -5.12 -3.45
CA ALA A 185 9.54 -5.87 -4.69
C ALA A 185 10.88 -5.74 -5.44
N GLY A 186 11.48 -4.55 -5.47
CA GLY A 186 12.83 -4.33 -6.00
C GLY A 186 13.90 -5.11 -5.21
N SER A 187 13.75 -5.22 -3.88
CA SER A 187 14.66 -6.03 -3.06
C SER A 187 14.54 -7.53 -3.36
N LEU A 188 13.33 -8.02 -3.70
CA LEU A 188 13.12 -9.41 -4.13
C LEU A 188 13.80 -9.67 -5.48
N VAL A 189 13.65 -8.74 -6.42
CA VAL A 189 14.32 -8.81 -7.74
C VAL A 189 15.84 -8.83 -7.58
N GLY A 190 16.39 -7.93 -6.75
CA GLY A 190 17.83 -7.88 -6.48
C GLY A 190 18.39 -9.11 -5.76
N ARG A 191 17.55 -9.89 -5.06
CA ARG A 191 17.92 -11.17 -4.42
C ARG A 191 17.90 -12.37 -5.39
N ALA A 192 17.52 -12.18 -6.66
CA ALA A 192 17.49 -13.28 -7.62
C ALA A 192 18.89 -13.89 -7.82
N ALA A 193 18.98 -15.23 -7.75
CA ALA A 193 20.25 -15.96 -7.87
C ALA A 193 20.91 -15.86 -9.25
N ARG A 194 20.15 -15.40 -10.26
CA ARG A 194 20.64 -15.15 -11.62
C ARG A 194 20.03 -13.86 -12.17
N PRO A 195 20.66 -13.25 -13.18
CA PRO A 195 20.03 -12.21 -13.96
C PRO A 195 18.68 -12.68 -14.52
N LEU A 196 17.65 -11.86 -14.34
CA LEU A 196 16.34 -12.11 -14.90
C LEU A 196 16.34 -11.83 -16.40
N THR A 197 15.64 -12.68 -17.15
CA THR A 197 15.41 -12.45 -18.58
C THR A 197 14.41 -11.30 -18.78
N THR A 198 14.40 -10.71 -19.97
CA THR A 198 13.43 -9.65 -20.33
C THR A 198 11.99 -10.11 -20.13
N ALA A 199 11.67 -11.37 -20.45
CA ALA A 199 10.33 -11.92 -20.27
C ALA A 199 9.92 -11.99 -18.79
N GLU A 200 10.85 -12.36 -17.90
CA GLU A 200 10.61 -12.40 -16.46
C GLU A 200 10.44 -11.01 -15.87
N LEU A 201 11.24 -10.04 -16.31
CA LEU A 201 11.09 -8.64 -15.90
C LEU A 201 9.74 -8.07 -16.34
N VAL A 202 9.30 -8.37 -17.57
CA VAL A 202 7.97 -7.98 -18.05
C VAL A 202 6.87 -8.64 -17.21
N LEU A 203 7.01 -9.92 -16.87
CA LEU A 203 6.04 -10.63 -16.04
C LEU A 203 5.96 -10.02 -14.63
N ILE A 204 7.10 -9.69 -14.02
CA ILE A 204 7.17 -9.01 -12.72
C ILE A 204 6.53 -7.64 -12.81
N PHE A 205 6.84 -6.86 -13.84
CA PHE A 205 6.24 -5.54 -14.06
C PHE A 205 4.71 -5.63 -14.15
N VAL A 206 4.19 -6.53 -15.00
CA VAL A 206 2.75 -6.73 -15.17
C VAL A 206 2.11 -7.25 -13.87
N GLY A 207 2.74 -8.21 -13.20
CA GLY A 207 2.27 -8.75 -11.93
C GLY A 207 2.20 -7.70 -10.83
N CYS A 208 3.24 -6.86 -10.71
CA CYS A 208 3.28 -5.76 -9.76
C CYS A 208 2.25 -4.68 -10.09
N LEU A 209 2.01 -4.38 -11.38
CA LEU A 209 0.97 -3.45 -11.81
C LEU A 209 -0.42 -3.98 -11.43
N LEU A 210 -0.70 -5.26 -11.70
CA LEU A 210 -1.96 -5.90 -11.32
C LEU A 210 -2.15 -5.93 -9.81
N ALA A 211 -1.10 -6.25 -9.06
CA ALA A 211 -1.13 -6.23 -7.59
C ALA A 211 -1.34 -4.80 -7.05
N ALA A 212 -0.64 -3.80 -7.59
CA ALA A 212 -0.83 -2.41 -7.21
C ALA A 212 -2.28 -1.97 -7.45
N GLY A 213 -2.87 -2.32 -8.60
CA GLY A 213 -4.27 -2.07 -8.87
C GLY A 213 -5.18 -2.75 -7.84
N LEU A 214 -5.03 -4.06 -7.65
CA LEU A 214 -5.87 -4.83 -6.75
C LEU A 214 -5.81 -4.36 -5.29
N LEU A 215 -4.63 -3.94 -4.83
CA LEU A 215 -4.38 -3.61 -3.43
C LEU A 215 -4.63 -2.13 -3.13
N LEU A 216 -4.17 -1.21 -3.99
CA LEU A 216 -4.18 0.22 -3.75
C LEU A 216 -5.36 0.94 -4.41
N ASP A 217 -5.94 0.40 -5.49
CA ASP A 217 -7.08 1.03 -6.16
C ASP A 217 -8.29 1.20 -5.25
N PRO A 218 -8.67 0.28 -4.33
CA PRO A 218 -9.77 0.55 -3.42
C PRO A 218 -9.55 1.83 -2.62
N ALA A 219 -8.36 2.01 -2.06
CA ALA A 219 -7.99 3.19 -1.30
C ALA A 219 -7.96 4.46 -2.17
N ARG A 220 -7.41 4.35 -3.39
CA ARG A 220 -7.35 5.48 -4.34
C ARG A 220 -8.72 5.83 -4.92
N LEU A 221 -9.61 4.86 -5.13
CA LEU A 221 -11.01 5.07 -5.53
C LEU A 221 -11.80 5.78 -4.42
N PHE A 222 -11.58 5.44 -3.14
CA PHE A 222 -12.12 6.23 -2.03
C PHE A 222 -11.67 7.70 -2.12
N HIS A 223 -10.40 7.94 -2.42
CA HIS A 223 -9.84 9.28 -2.61
C HIS A 223 -10.48 10.03 -3.80
N PHE A 224 -10.60 9.40 -4.97
CA PHE A 224 -11.24 10.01 -6.14
C PHE A 224 -12.72 10.27 -5.96
N ASN A 225 -13.42 9.42 -5.22
CA ASN A 225 -14.84 9.63 -4.94
C ASN A 225 -15.09 10.86 -4.06
N LYS A 226 -14.13 11.26 -3.23
CA LYS A 226 -14.23 12.48 -2.42
C LYS A 226 -13.91 13.73 -3.23
N GLN A 227 -13.01 13.62 -4.21
CA GLN A 227 -12.60 14.71 -5.09
C GLN A 227 -12.34 14.18 -6.50
N PRO A 228 -13.37 14.14 -7.38
CA PRO A 228 -13.21 13.64 -8.73
C PRO A 228 -12.40 14.66 -9.54
N SER A 229 -11.13 14.37 -9.73
CA SER A 229 -10.20 15.20 -10.48
C SER A 229 -9.27 14.32 -11.32
N LEU A 230 -9.01 14.74 -12.55
CA LEU A 230 -8.09 14.04 -13.46
C LEU A 230 -6.62 14.23 -13.05
N TRP A 231 -6.27 15.37 -12.45
CA TRP A 231 -4.87 15.68 -12.14
C TRP A 231 -4.25 14.72 -11.12
N PRO A 232 -4.88 14.47 -9.95
CA PRO A 232 -4.37 13.48 -8.99
C PRO A 232 -4.40 12.04 -9.53
N LEU A 233 -5.19 11.75 -10.58
CA LEU A 233 -5.16 10.44 -11.25
C LEU A 233 -3.91 10.31 -12.10
N LEU A 234 -3.61 11.33 -12.91
CA LEU A 234 -2.42 11.33 -13.74
C LEU A 234 -1.13 11.29 -12.91
N THR A 235 -1.06 12.07 -11.82
CA THR A 235 0.13 12.07 -10.95
C THR A 235 0.28 10.77 -10.17
N TYR A 236 -0.81 10.16 -9.73
CA TYR A 236 -0.76 8.82 -9.13
C TYR A 236 -0.31 7.76 -10.12
N ILE A 237 -0.84 7.75 -11.35
CA ILE A 237 -0.42 6.81 -12.40
C ILE A 237 1.07 7.01 -12.69
N ALA A 238 1.52 8.26 -12.85
CA ALA A 238 2.93 8.57 -13.06
C ALA A 238 3.82 8.07 -11.90
N PHE A 239 3.37 8.24 -10.65
CA PHE A 239 4.07 7.74 -9.48
C PHE A 239 4.11 6.21 -9.41
N ILE A 240 3.02 5.52 -9.74
CA ILE A 240 2.99 4.05 -9.81
C ILE A 240 3.94 3.56 -10.91
N LEU A 241 3.93 4.17 -12.09
CA LEU A 241 4.86 3.83 -13.17
C LEU A 241 6.31 4.07 -12.76
N LEU A 242 6.59 5.15 -12.03
CA LEU A 242 7.91 5.42 -11.47
C LEU A 242 8.34 4.33 -10.47
N CYS A 243 7.45 3.93 -9.56
CA CYS A 243 7.68 2.83 -8.63
C CYS A 243 7.97 1.52 -9.36
N LEU A 244 7.19 1.18 -10.38
CA LEU A 244 7.39 -0.04 -11.17
C LEU A 244 8.70 -0.01 -11.95
N PHE A 245 9.07 1.15 -12.51
CA PHE A 245 10.35 1.34 -13.17
C PHE A 245 11.53 1.15 -12.19
N GLY A 246 11.40 1.66 -10.96
CA GLY A 246 12.37 1.42 -9.89
C GLY A 246 12.58 -0.06 -9.56
N ILE A 247 11.52 -0.87 -9.61
CA ILE A 247 11.63 -2.33 -9.42
C ILE A 247 12.46 -2.96 -10.54
N VAL A 248 12.22 -2.58 -11.80
CA VAL A 248 12.91 -3.16 -12.96
C VAL A 248 14.39 -2.77 -13.01
N LEU A 249 14.74 -1.59 -12.52
CA LEU A 249 16.12 -1.13 -12.42
C LEU A 249 16.88 -1.69 -11.20
N SER A 250 16.22 -2.45 -10.33
CA SER A 250 16.80 -2.90 -9.06
C SER A 250 17.75 -4.07 -9.21
#